data_AF-A0A836P078-F1
#
_entry.id   AF-A0A836P078-F1
#
_cell.length_a   1.000
_cell.length_b   1.000
_cell.length_c   1.000
_cell.angle_alpha   90.00
_cell.angle_beta   90.00
_cell.angle_gamma   90.00
#
_symmetry.space_group_name_H-M   'P 1'
#
loop_
_entity.id
_entity.type
_entity.pdbx_description
1 polymer ?
#
loop_
_entity_poly.entity_id
_entity_poly.type
_entity_poly.pdbx_seq_one_letter_code
_entity_poly.pdbx_strand_id
1 'polypeptide(L)'
;HIDFSNFISQTRVATASGTEQAFVNGGGAVYRGIESEATVALSPTVSVYGNVSYNEATYKGSSVQVAAAPHVTGTLGMLYNSGSGWYGSLMDKFIGARYGVDNRTDATGATVFGNDERLSSYTSLDAAGGYRSTHGPWNLKGYSLSLAVNNLLDTHRLIGYAGTRSTDNAPLYFGLAGRGVFLDLSATF
;
A
#
# COMPACT_ATOMS: atom_id res chain seq x y z
N HIS A 1 8.18 6.84 18.30
CA HIS A 1 8.63 8.19 17.92
C HIS A 1 9.98 8.05 17.25
N ILE A 2 10.11 8.56 16.04
CA ILE A 2 11.35 8.58 15.27
C ILE A 2 11.61 10.03 14.88
N ASP A 3 12.80 10.51 15.18
CA ASP A 3 13.27 11.84 14.80
C ASP A 3 14.42 11.65 13.81
N PHE A 4 14.22 12.09 12.57
CA PHE A 4 15.19 11.99 11.49
C PHE A 4 15.74 13.37 11.12
N SER A 5 17.06 13.47 10.96
CA SER A 5 17.76 14.67 10.49
C SER A 5 18.17 14.56 9.03
N ASN A 6 18.33 15.68 8.33
CA ASN A 6 18.74 15.74 6.92
C ASN A 6 17.81 14.93 5.99
N PHE A 7 16.50 15.09 6.17
CA PHE A 7 15.52 14.44 5.30
C PHE A 7 15.56 15.08 3.91
N ILE A 8 15.84 14.27 2.88
CA ILE A 8 15.90 14.72 1.48
C ILE A 8 14.57 14.41 0.81
N SER A 9 13.98 15.42 0.17
CA SER A 9 12.83 15.24 -0.72
C SER A 9 13.21 15.54 -2.15
N GLN A 10 12.50 14.90 -3.07
CA GLN A 10 12.66 15.12 -4.50
C GLN A 10 11.71 16.22 -4.96
N THR A 11 12.21 17.15 -5.77
CA THR A 11 11.45 18.26 -6.34
C THR A 11 11.70 18.38 -7.85
N ARG A 12 10.88 19.18 -8.52
CA ARG A 12 11.04 19.54 -9.94
C ARG A 12 11.41 21.01 -10.04
N VAL A 13 12.49 21.30 -10.76
CA VAL A 13 12.95 22.67 -11.00
C VAL A 13 12.98 22.97 -12.49
N ALA A 14 12.61 24.20 -12.84
CA ALA A 14 12.75 24.68 -14.21
C ALA A 14 14.22 25.06 -14.47
N THR A 15 14.76 24.58 -15.58
CA THR A 15 16.11 24.86 -16.07
C THR A 15 16.07 25.36 -17.51
N ALA A 16 17.20 25.83 -18.04
CA ALA A 16 17.31 26.22 -19.45
C ALA A 16 17.06 25.06 -20.43
N SER A 17 17.19 23.81 -19.95
CA SER A 17 17.00 22.59 -20.74
C SER A 17 15.63 21.92 -20.51
N GLY A 18 14.75 22.53 -19.71
CA GLY A 18 13.43 22.00 -19.36
C GLY A 18 13.25 21.77 -17.86
N THR A 19 12.26 20.97 -17.49
CA THR A 19 12.04 20.61 -16.06
C THR A 19 12.91 19.42 -15.68
N GLU A 20 13.74 19.59 -14.65
CA GLU A 20 14.65 18.57 -14.15
C GLU A 20 14.29 18.15 -12.72
N GLN A 21 14.66 16.93 -12.35
CA GLN A 21 14.54 16.45 -10.97
C GLN A 21 15.71 17.01 -10.14
N ALA A 22 15.39 17.62 -9.02
CA ALA A 22 16.36 18.06 -8.02
C ALA A 22 16.05 17.46 -6.66
N PHE A 23 17.00 17.54 -5.74
CA PHE A 23 16.86 17.08 -4.36
C PHE A 23 17.02 18.27 -3.43
N VAL A 24 16.11 18.39 -2.46
CA VAL A 24 16.11 19.46 -1.46
C VAL A 24 16.13 18.86 -0.06
N ASN A 25 16.94 19.45 0.81
CA ASN A 25 17.01 19.05 2.21
C ASN A 25 15.93 19.80 2.99
N GLY A 26 14.98 19.06 3.56
CA GLY A 26 13.93 19.58 4.43
C GLY A 26 14.33 19.72 5.90
N GLY A 27 15.61 19.59 6.22
CA GLY A 27 16.18 19.66 7.56
C GLY A 27 15.95 18.41 8.40
N GLY A 28 14.74 17.83 8.36
CA GLY A 28 14.39 16.60 9.06
C GLY A 28 12.90 16.29 9.03
N ALA A 29 12.55 15.10 9.50
CA ALA A 29 11.16 14.64 9.61
C ALA A 29 10.93 13.93 10.95
N VAL A 30 9.71 14.05 11.48
CA VAL A 30 9.26 13.38 12.70
C VAL A 30 8.18 12.39 12.33
N TYR A 31 8.37 11.14 12.73
CA TYR A 31 7.39 10.06 12.57
C TYR A 31 6.88 9.63 13.95
N ARG A 32 5.56 9.65 14.12
CA ARG A 32 4.88 9.30 15.37
C ARG A 32 3.72 8.41 15.05
N GLY A 33 3.61 7.30 15.77
CA GLY A 33 2.58 6.35 15.48
C GLY A 33 2.45 5.25 16.50
N ILE A 34 1.40 4.47 16.30
CA ILE A 34 1.12 3.23 17.01
C ILE A 34 0.77 2.17 15.98
N GLU A 35 1.25 0.97 16.21
CA GLU A 35 0.98 -0.19 15.37
C GLU A 35 0.45 -1.30 16.25
N SER A 36 -0.56 -2.00 15.76
CA SER A 36 -1.11 -3.16 16.46
C SER A 36 -1.52 -4.21 15.46
N GLU A 37 -1.32 -5.47 15.85
CA GLU A 37 -1.68 -6.64 15.07
C GLU A 37 -2.19 -7.72 16.01
N ALA A 38 -3.25 -8.42 15.60
CA ALA A 38 -3.79 -9.54 16.35
C ALA A 38 -4.42 -10.58 15.42
N THR A 39 -4.36 -11.84 15.85
CA THR A 39 -5.18 -12.93 15.29
C THR A 39 -5.94 -13.60 16.43
N VAL A 40 -7.24 -13.78 16.25
CA VAL A 40 -8.11 -14.43 17.23
C VAL A 40 -8.82 -15.61 16.57
N ALA A 41 -8.64 -16.81 17.13
CA ALA A 41 -9.41 -17.98 16.74
C ALA A 41 -10.85 -17.84 17.26
N LEU A 42 -11.83 -17.85 16.35
CA LEU A 42 -13.26 -17.84 16.71
C LEU A 42 -13.81 -19.25 16.86
N SER A 43 -13.19 -20.22 16.17
CA SER A 43 -13.52 -21.64 16.24
C SER A 43 -12.26 -22.47 15.91
N PRO A 44 -12.31 -23.81 15.97
CA PRO A 44 -11.21 -24.66 15.51
C PRO A 44 -10.85 -24.46 14.03
N THR A 45 -11.74 -23.87 13.22
CA THR A 45 -11.59 -23.75 11.76
C THR A 45 -11.60 -22.32 11.24
N VAL A 46 -11.97 -21.34 12.06
CA VAL A 46 -12.09 -19.92 11.66
C VAL A 46 -11.28 -19.04 12.60
N SER A 47 -10.48 -18.15 12.03
CA SER A 47 -9.79 -17.08 12.75
C SER A 47 -10.05 -15.73 12.09
N VAL A 48 -10.03 -14.67 12.90
CA VAL A 48 -10.02 -13.29 12.41
C VAL A 48 -8.64 -12.70 12.65
N TYR A 49 -8.10 -12.09 11.62
CA TYR A 49 -6.82 -11.37 11.62
C TYR A 49 -7.09 -9.88 11.45
N GLY A 50 -6.32 -9.03 12.13
CA GLY A 50 -6.29 -7.62 11.80
C GLY A 50 -4.99 -6.96 12.17
N ASN A 51 -4.59 -5.99 11.36
CA ASN A 51 -3.55 -5.02 11.70
C ASN A 51 -4.07 -3.60 11.47
N VAL A 52 -3.54 -2.65 12.24
CA VAL A 52 -3.76 -1.22 12.03
C VAL A 52 -2.50 -0.48 12.44
N SER A 53 -2.11 0.49 11.62
CA SER A 53 -1.05 1.44 11.92
C SER A 53 -1.62 2.84 11.80
N TYR A 54 -1.38 3.66 12.82
CA TYR A 54 -1.53 5.10 12.75
C TYR A 54 -0.14 5.72 12.70
N ASN A 55 0.14 6.54 11.69
CA ASN A 55 1.45 7.18 11.51
C ASN A 55 1.30 8.64 11.04
N GLU A 56 1.62 9.58 11.93
CA GLU A 56 1.83 10.98 11.59
C GLU A 56 3.29 11.18 11.18
N ALA A 57 3.52 11.52 9.91
CA ALA A 57 4.85 11.81 9.36
C ALA A 57 4.89 13.25 8.85
N THR A 58 5.64 14.13 9.53
CA THR A 58 5.70 15.56 9.19
C THR A 58 7.13 16.08 9.16
N TYR A 59 7.39 17.12 8.36
CA TYR A 59 8.66 17.84 8.40
C TYR A 59 8.84 18.60 9.71
N LYS A 60 10.07 18.65 10.22
CA LYS A 60 10.37 19.38 11.48
C LYS A 60 10.00 20.86 11.37
N GLY A 61 9.34 21.39 12.39
CA GLY A 61 8.93 22.80 12.43
C GLY A 61 7.80 23.17 11.47
N SER A 62 7.11 22.17 10.90
CA SER A 62 6.05 22.35 9.90
C SER A 62 4.88 21.39 10.16
N SER A 63 3.74 21.64 9.52
CA SER A 63 2.60 20.71 9.46
C SER A 63 2.53 19.93 8.14
N VAL A 64 3.53 20.08 7.27
CA VAL A 64 3.56 19.41 5.97
C VAL A 64 3.79 17.92 6.17
N GLN A 65 2.84 17.11 5.70
CA GLN A 65 2.93 15.66 5.69
C GLN A 65 4.01 15.19 4.71
N VAL A 66 4.82 14.21 5.10
CA VAL A 66 5.75 13.56 4.16
C VAL A 66 4.97 12.85 3.06
N ALA A 67 5.41 12.98 1.81
CA ALA A 67 4.73 12.37 0.67
C ALA A 67 4.60 10.84 0.83
N ALA A 68 3.52 10.27 0.32
CA ALA A 68 3.19 8.85 0.35
C ALA A 68 3.08 8.19 1.74
N ALA A 69 3.03 8.97 2.83
CA ALA A 69 2.93 8.45 4.20
C ALA A 69 1.49 8.59 4.76
N PRO A 70 0.54 7.68 4.48
CA PRO A 70 -0.83 7.77 4.99
C PRO A 70 -0.89 7.77 6.52
N HIS A 71 -1.84 8.53 7.08
CA HIS A 71 -2.04 8.57 8.53
C HIS A 71 -2.54 7.26 9.11
N VAL A 72 -3.30 6.48 8.35
CA VAL A 72 -3.88 5.22 8.78
C VAL A 72 -3.71 4.19 7.68
N THR A 73 -3.23 3.01 8.04
CA THR A 73 -3.31 1.80 7.22
C THR A 73 -3.88 0.69 8.06
N GLY A 74 -4.50 -0.29 7.41
CA GLY A 74 -4.94 -1.48 8.12
C GLY A 74 -5.36 -2.60 7.19
N THR A 75 -5.44 -3.78 7.78
CA THR A 75 -6.02 -4.97 7.16
C THR A 75 -6.96 -5.60 8.16
N LEU A 76 -8.13 -6.05 7.70
CA LEU A 76 -9.03 -6.90 8.47
C LEU A 76 -9.36 -8.13 7.64
N GLY A 77 -9.39 -9.28 8.29
CA GLY A 77 -9.41 -10.52 7.56
C GLY A 77 -10.07 -11.69 8.27
N MET A 78 -10.71 -12.54 7.50
CA MET A 78 -11.17 -13.86 7.94
C MET A 78 -10.30 -14.95 7.30
N LEU A 79 -9.91 -15.93 8.10
CA LEU A 79 -9.13 -17.10 7.72
C LEU A 79 -9.95 -18.34 8.02
N TYR A 80 -10.03 -19.27 7.06
CA TYR A 80 -10.69 -20.56 7.19
C TYR A 80 -9.70 -21.68 6.91
N ASN A 81 -9.73 -22.71 7.76
CA ASN A 81 -9.02 -23.97 7.55
C ASN A 81 -9.85 -25.10 8.15
N SER A 82 -10.32 -26.03 7.32
CA SER A 82 -11.19 -27.12 7.77
C SER A 82 -10.47 -28.20 8.57
N GLY A 83 -9.14 -28.27 8.51
CA GLY A 83 -8.34 -29.41 8.97
C GLY A 83 -8.41 -30.63 8.03
N SER A 84 -9.40 -30.70 7.15
CA SER A 84 -9.58 -31.75 6.12
C SER A 84 -9.02 -31.39 4.74
N GLY A 85 -8.23 -30.31 4.66
CA GLY A 85 -7.56 -29.88 3.43
C GLY A 85 -8.14 -28.64 2.77
N TRP A 86 -9.39 -28.27 3.07
CA TRP A 86 -9.99 -27.03 2.58
C TRP A 86 -9.49 -25.83 3.36
N TYR A 87 -9.15 -24.76 2.65
CA TYR A 87 -8.74 -23.50 3.25
C TYR A 87 -9.21 -22.31 2.41
N GLY A 88 -9.27 -21.15 3.05
CA GLY A 88 -9.57 -19.91 2.36
C GLY A 88 -9.38 -18.69 3.23
N SER A 89 -9.45 -17.52 2.60
CA SER A 89 -9.36 -16.23 3.25
C SER A 89 -10.19 -15.18 2.54
N LEU A 90 -10.58 -14.17 3.32
CA LEU A 90 -11.18 -12.94 2.83
C LEU A 90 -10.51 -11.77 3.57
N MET A 91 -9.79 -10.91 2.85
CA MET A 91 -8.94 -9.86 3.40
C MET A 91 -9.36 -8.50 2.85
N ASP A 92 -9.74 -7.57 3.71
CA ASP A 92 -9.92 -6.16 3.36
C ASP A 92 -8.65 -5.39 3.73
N LYS A 93 -8.12 -4.61 2.80
CA LYS A 93 -6.96 -3.75 3.01
C LYS A 93 -7.38 -2.29 2.82
N PHE A 94 -7.19 -1.49 3.86
CA PHE A 94 -7.46 -0.05 3.86
C PHE A 94 -6.16 0.77 3.85
N ILE A 95 -6.13 1.79 3.00
CA ILE A 95 -5.07 2.81 2.98
C ILE A 95 -5.71 4.19 3.08
N GLY A 96 -5.31 4.95 4.08
CA GLY A 96 -5.78 6.30 4.34
C GLY A 96 -5.36 7.32 3.28
N ALA A 97 -5.98 8.50 3.35
CA ALA A 97 -5.61 9.62 2.51
C ALA A 97 -4.17 10.06 2.77
N ARG A 98 -3.49 10.48 1.71
CA ARG A 98 -2.10 10.93 1.71
C ARG A 98 -1.85 11.88 0.55
N TYR A 99 -0.68 12.50 0.52
CA TYR A 99 -0.27 13.36 -0.59
C TYR A 99 0.79 12.66 -1.45
N GLY A 100 0.72 12.87 -2.75
CA GLY A 100 1.74 12.40 -3.69
C GLY A 100 2.99 13.27 -3.69
N VAL A 101 2.85 14.52 -3.25
CA VAL A 101 3.89 15.54 -3.27
C VAL A 101 3.92 16.28 -1.93
N ASP A 102 5.11 16.60 -1.44
CA ASP A 102 5.34 17.32 -0.18
C ASP A 102 6.18 18.59 -0.33
N ASN A 103 6.48 18.98 -1.56
CA ASN A 103 7.15 20.24 -1.90
C ASN A 103 6.67 20.75 -3.26
N ARG A 104 6.75 22.06 -3.46
CA ARG A 104 6.31 22.74 -4.68
C ARG A 104 7.13 24.00 -4.92
N THR A 105 7.05 24.51 -6.13
CA THR A 105 7.60 25.83 -6.47
C THR A 105 6.55 26.89 -6.17
N ASP A 106 6.89 27.89 -5.35
CA ASP A 106 5.99 29.00 -5.04
C ASP A 106 5.96 30.07 -6.15
N ALA A 107 5.16 31.12 -5.96
CA ALA A 107 5.03 32.22 -6.93
C ALA A 107 6.33 33.02 -7.15
N THR A 108 7.31 32.90 -6.25
CA THR A 108 8.63 33.54 -6.37
C THR A 108 9.66 32.65 -7.07
N GLY A 109 9.29 31.41 -7.40
CA GLY A 109 10.18 30.42 -8.00
C GLY A 109 10.99 29.62 -6.98
N ALA A 110 10.74 29.79 -5.68
CA ALA A 110 11.45 29.08 -4.63
C ALA A 110 10.79 27.72 -4.35
N THR A 111 11.60 26.69 -4.05
CA THR A 111 11.08 25.43 -3.54
C THR A 111 10.65 25.61 -2.09
N VAL A 112 9.38 25.32 -1.82
CA VAL A 112 8.78 25.35 -0.49
C VAL A 112 8.13 24.00 -0.17
N PHE A 113 8.19 23.59 1.09
CA PHE A 113 7.47 22.39 1.55
C PHE A 113 5.97 22.69 1.62
N GLY A 114 5.17 21.79 1.08
CA GLY A 114 3.74 21.93 0.97
C GLY A 114 3.11 20.68 0.39
N ASN A 115 1.98 20.28 0.95
CA ASN A 115 1.25 19.11 0.49
C ASN A 115 0.48 19.40 -0.79
N ASP A 116 0.67 18.55 -1.80
CA ASP A 116 -0.06 18.61 -3.07
C ASP A 116 -0.32 17.20 -3.60
N GLU A 117 -1.15 17.10 -4.64
CA GLU A 117 -1.51 15.82 -5.28
C GLU A 117 -2.19 14.87 -4.28
N ARG A 118 -3.29 15.32 -3.67
CA ARG A 118 -4.01 14.56 -2.65
C ARG A 118 -4.61 13.28 -3.22
N LEU A 119 -4.18 12.14 -2.68
CA LEU A 119 -4.72 10.82 -2.96
C LEU A 119 -5.77 10.48 -1.89
N SER A 120 -6.99 10.21 -2.34
CA SER A 120 -8.07 9.76 -1.46
C SER A 120 -7.76 8.39 -0.88
N SER A 121 -8.38 8.08 0.26
CA SER A 121 -8.32 6.74 0.84
C SER A 121 -8.94 5.71 -0.10
N TYR A 122 -8.50 4.47 0.02
CA TYR A 122 -9.09 3.35 -0.70
C TYR A 122 -9.09 2.08 0.14
N THR A 123 -9.96 1.16 -0.26
CA THR A 123 -9.96 -0.21 0.25
C THR A 123 -9.89 -1.18 -0.92
N SER A 124 -9.32 -2.36 -0.70
CA SER A 124 -9.37 -3.48 -1.64
C SER A 124 -9.68 -4.76 -0.88
N LEU A 125 -10.68 -5.49 -1.37
CA LEU A 125 -11.08 -6.79 -0.82
C LEU A 125 -10.47 -7.90 -1.67
N ASP A 126 -9.69 -8.77 -1.06
CA ASP A 126 -9.07 -9.92 -1.71
C ASP A 126 -9.65 -11.21 -1.12
N ALA A 127 -9.84 -12.24 -1.95
CA ALA A 127 -10.32 -13.54 -1.51
C ALA A 127 -9.46 -14.65 -2.08
N ALA A 128 -9.20 -15.69 -1.30
CA ALA A 128 -8.53 -16.90 -1.77
C ALA A 128 -9.21 -18.14 -1.22
N GLY A 129 -9.15 -19.23 -1.98
CA GLY A 129 -9.73 -20.51 -1.57
C GLY A 129 -9.05 -21.66 -2.29
N GLY A 130 -8.91 -22.79 -1.59
CA GLY A 130 -8.25 -23.94 -2.17
C GLY A 130 -8.40 -25.21 -1.36
N TYR A 131 -7.81 -26.25 -1.91
CA TYR A 131 -7.68 -27.56 -1.31
C TYR A 131 -6.23 -28.01 -1.34
N ARG A 132 -5.78 -28.64 -0.25
CA ARG A 132 -4.47 -29.28 -0.17
C ARG A 132 -4.58 -30.66 0.47
N SER A 133 -3.82 -31.61 -0.04
CA SER A 133 -3.71 -32.97 0.48
C SER A 133 -2.24 -33.36 0.64
N THR A 134 -1.93 -34.10 1.69
CA THR A 134 -0.64 -34.77 1.90
C THR A 134 -0.58 -36.17 1.28
N HIS A 135 -1.62 -36.57 0.57
CA HIS A 135 -1.70 -37.83 -0.17
C HIS A 135 -2.25 -37.53 -1.56
N GLY A 136 -1.44 -37.74 -2.60
CA GLY A 136 -1.83 -37.51 -3.98
C GLY A 136 -1.95 -38.81 -4.79
N PRO A 137 -2.57 -38.75 -5.98
CA PRO A 137 -2.56 -39.87 -6.92
C PRO A 137 -1.12 -40.18 -7.38
N TRP A 138 -0.91 -41.38 -7.91
CA TRP A 138 0.36 -41.76 -8.57
C TRP A 138 1.63 -41.61 -7.71
N ASN A 139 1.55 -41.97 -6.42
CA ASN A 139 2.65 -41.89 -5.45
C ASN A 139 3.12 -40.46 -5.12
N LEU A 140 2.33 -39.43 -5.45
CA LEU A 140 2.63 -38.07 -5.00
C LEU A 140 2.48 -37.95 -3.48
N LYS A 141 3.46 -37.32 -2.83
CA LYS A 141 3.47 -37.01 -1.38
C LYS A 141 2.54 -35.85 -1.01
N GLY A 142 1.90 -35.24 -2.00
CA GLY A 142 0.89 -34.21 -1.78
C GLY A 142 0.62 -33.36 -3.01
N TYR A 143 -0.50 -32.65 -2.98
CA TYR A 143 -0.86 -31.67 -4.00
C TYR A 143 -1.71 -30.54 -3.40
N SER A 144 -1.72 -29.39 -4.07
CA SER A 144 -2.64 -28.31 -3.77
C SER A 144 -3.14 -27.62 -5.04
N LEU A 145 -4.38 -27.15 -4.95
CA LEU A 145 -5.04 -26.30 -5.94
C LEU A 145 -5.66 -25.12 -5.20
N SER A 146 -5.40 -23.90 -5.66
CA SER A 146 -6.06 -22.70 -5.13
C SER A 146 -6.38 -21.69 -6.21
N LEU A 147 -7.41 -20.90 -5.93
CA LEU A 147 -7.80 -19.73 -6.68
C LEU A 147 -7.68 -18.52 -5.76
N ALA A 148 -7.04 -17.45 -6.24
CA ALA A 148 -7.04 -16.15 -5.59
C ALA A 148 -7.68 -15.11 -6.51
N VAL A 149 -8.53 -14.26 -5.93
CA VAL A 149 -9.16 -13.12 -6.59
C VAL A 149 -8.74 -11.86 -5.86
N ASN A 150 -7.88 -11.07 -6.49
CA ASN A 150 -7.47 -9.78 -5.98
C ASN A 150 -8.46 -8.71 -6.44
N ASN A 151 -8.72 -7.73 -5.57
CA ASN A 151 -9.69 -6.67 -5.82
C ASN A 151 -11.06 -7.22 -6.26
N LEU A 152 -11.61 -8.12 -5.43
CA LEU A 152 -12.91 -8.80 -5.61
C LEU A 152 -14.08 -7.84 -5.85
N LEU A 153 -13.99 -6.60 -5.38
CA LEU A 153 -15.02 -5.57 -5.59
C LEU A 153 -14.73 -4.67 -6.80
N ASP A 154 -13.64 -4.92 -7.53
CA ASP A 154 -13.21 -4.14 -8.70
C ASP A 154 -13.14 -2.62 -8.42
N THR A 155 -12.52 -2.30 -7.29
CA THR A 155 -12.32 -0.91 -6.84
C THR A 155 -11.33 -0.20 -7.75
N HIS A 156 -11.70 0.99 -8.21
CA HIS A 156 -10.87 1.85 -9.05
C HIS A 156 -10.49 3.13 -8.29
N ARG A 157 -9.20 3.28 -7.98
CA ARG A 157 -8.67 4.42 -7.19
C ARG A 157 -7.27 4.78 -7.66
N LEU A 158 -6.88 6.03 -7.46
CA LEU A 158 -5.49 6.46 -7.61
C LEU A 158 -4.69 6.05 -6.36
N ILE A 159 -3.58 5.37 -6.56
CA ILE A 159 -2.76 4.78 -5.49
C ILE A 159 -1.36 5.37 -5.38
N GLY A 160 -0.97 6.24 -6.30
CA GLY A 160 0.32 6.90 -6.24
C GLY A 160 0.39 8.03 -7.24
N TYR A 161 1.16 9.06 -6.89
CA TYR A 161 1.57 10.08 -7.84
C TYR A 161 2.77 9.55 -8.64
N ALA A 162 2.71 9.66 -9.96
CA ALA A 162 3.70 9.11 -10.89
C ALA A 162 4.58 10.21 -11.51
N GLY A 163 4.49 11.44 -11.02
CA GLY A 163 5.14 12.61 -11.61
C GLY A 163 4.23 13.38 -12.57
N THR A 164 4.78 14.34 -13.31
CA THR A 164 4.06 15.06 -14.38
C THR A 164 4.55 14.65 -15.76
N ARG A 165 3.68 14.81 -16.76
CA ARG A 165 3.98 14.61 -18.19
C ARG A 165 4.90 15.72 -18.70
N SER A 166 5.85 15.37 -19.57
CA SER A 166 6.87 16.31 -20.06
C SER A 166 6.35 17.41 -20.99
N THR A 167 5.21 17.22 -21.67
CA THR A 167 4.70 18.14 -22.69
C THR A 167 3.90 19.31 -22.14
N ASP A 168 3.17 19.10 -21.04
CA ASP A 168 2.21 20.05 -20.49
C ASP A 168 2.22 20.11 -18.96
N ASN A 169 3.14 19.38 -18.31
CA ASN A 169 3.22 19.25 -16.86
C ASN A 169 1.93 18.76 -16.17
N ALA A 170 1.04 18.08 -16.91
CA ALA A 170 -0.14 17.47 -16.29
C ALA A 170 0.27 16.34 -15.33
N PRO A 171 -0.32 16.24 -14.13
CA PRO A 171 0.01 15.18 -13.19
C PRO A 171 -0.42 13.81 -13.71
N LEU A 172 0.40 12.81 -13.44
CA LEU A 172 0.19 11.41 -13.74
C LEU A 172 0.06 10.62 -12.45
N TYR A 173 -0.71 9.55 -12.49
CA TYR A 173 -0.99 8.74 -11.31
C TYR A 173 -0.95 7.25 -11.64
N PHE A 174 -0.55 6.45 -10.66
CA PHE A 174 -0.78 5.01 -10.69
C PHE A 174 -2.20 4.71 -10.23
N GLY A 175 -2.91 3.91 -11.02
CA GLY A 175 -4.21 3.35 -10.66
C GLY A 175 -4.06 2.04 -9.87
N LEU A 176 -5.00 1.77 -8.98
CA LEU A 176 -5.19 0.43 -8.42
C LEU A 176 -5.47 -0.53 -9.58
N ALA A 177 -4.76 -1.65 -9.62
CA ALA A 177 -5.03 -2.71 -10.58
C ALA A 177 -6.49 -3.17 -10.43
N GLY A 178 -7.17 -3.36 -11.56
CA GLY A 178 -8.51 -3.94 -11.58
C GLY A 178 -8.52 -5.38 -11.05
N ARG A 179 -9.70 -5.98 -11.00
CA ARG A 179 -9.87 -7.37 -10.53
C ARG A 179 -8.91 -8.33 -11.25
N GLY A 180 -8.15 -9.09 -10.47
CA GLY A 180 -7.24 -10.13 -10.95
C GLY A 180 -7.63 -11.51 -10.44
N VAL A 181 -7.48 -12.54 -11.28
CA VAL A 181 -7.79 -13.94 -10.92
C VAL A 181 -6.55 -14.80 -11.18
N PHE A 182 -6.12 -15.54 -10.17
CA PHE A 182 -4.88 -16.33 -10.18
C PHE A 182 -5.18 -17.77 -9.77
N LEU A 183 -4.62 -18.71 -10.53
CA LEU A 183 -4.72 -20.14 -10.29
C LEU A 183 -3.33 -20.66 -9.87
N ASP A 184 -3.26 -21.32 -8.73
CA ASP A 184 -2.03 -21.93 -8.24
C ASP A 184 -2.20 -23.45 -8.14
N LEU A 185 -1.21 -24.17 -8.68
CA LEU A 185 -1.12 -25.62 -8.67
C LEU A 185 0.25 -26.02 -8.12
N SER A 186 0.27 -26.94 -7.15
CA SER A 186 1.51 -27.49 -6.61
C SER A 186 1.39 -29.00 -6.42
N ALA A 187 2.50 -29.71 -6.64
CA ALA A 187 2.62 -31.15 -6.42
C ALA A 187 3.97 -31.45 -5.76
N THR A 188 3.99 -32.42 -4.85
CA THR A 188 5.20 -32.89 -4.16
C THR A 188 5.48 -34.35 -4.52
N PHE A 189 6.72 -34.63 -4.94
CA PHE A 189 7.20 -35.95 -5.37
C PHE A 189 8.02 -36.65 -4.27
#